data_AF-A0AAU6CWW2-F1
#
_entry.id   AF-A0AAU6CWW2-F1
#
_cell.length_a   1.000
_cell.length_b   1.000
_cell.length_c   1.000
_cell.angle_alpha   90.00
_cell.angle_beta   90.00
_cell.angle_gamma   90.00
#
_symmetry.space_group_name_H-M   'P 1'
#
loop_
_entity.id
_entity.type
_entity.pdbx_description
1 polymer ?
#
loop_
_entity_poly.entity_id
_entity_poly.type
_entity_poly.pdbx_seq_one_letter_code
_entity_poly.pdbx_strand_id
1 'polypeptide(L)'
;MTRTARRTLRTIRRSITAALHTSRHLVTAVRGARFGLLVRLYRAIDQGATVRIAYRDRDGVTTVRDVQPQSLQPTAAGDITVTAHDHLRGEKRTFRTDRIQLAA
;
A
#
# COMPACT_ATOMS: atom_id res chain seq x y z
N MET A 1 35.11 28.94 19.02
CA MET A 1 34.49 27.62 18.74
C MET A 1 35.57 26.55 18.64
N THR A 2 35.54 25.55 19.53
CA THR A 2 36.51 24.46 19.59
C THR A 2 36.30 23.43 18.48
N ARG A 3 37.39 22.81 18.00
CA ARG A 3 37.44 21.88 16.85
C ARG A 3 36.51 20.66 17.00
N THR A 4 36.20 20.28 18.23
CA THR A 4 35.29 19.18 18.61
C THR A 4 33.82 19.48 18.28
N ALA A 5 33.33 20.69 18.60
CA ALA A 5 31.94 21.09 18.36
C ALA A 5 31.58 21.12 16.85
N ARG A 6 32.54 21.51 15.99
CA ARG A 6 32.38 21.45 14.52
C ARG A 6 32.31 20.02 13.98
N ARG A 7 32.95 19.05 14.65
CA ARG A 7 32.92 17.63 14.25
C ARG A 7 31.57 17.00 14.58
N THR A 8 31.03 17.25 15.78
CA THR A 8 29.74 16.71 16.22
C THR A 8 28.57 17.22 15.37
N LEU A 9 28.53 18.52 15.07
CA LEU A 9 27.49 19.11 14.21
C LEU A 9 27.51 18.57 12.77
N ARG A 10 28.71 18.30 12.22
CA ARG A 10 28.84 17.67 10.89
C ARG A 10 28.31 16.24 10.86
N THR A 11 28.53 15.49 11.94
CA THR A 11 28.02 14.11 12.07
C THR A 11 26.50 14.10 12.18
N ILE A 12 25.91 14.97 13.02
CA ILE A 12 24.44 15.09 13.17
C ILE A 12 23.78 15.49 11.84
N ARG A 13 24.35 16.46 11.12
CA ARG A 13 23.84 16.85 9.80
C ARG A 13 23.86 15.68 8.81
N ARG A 14 24.95 14.89 8.78
CA ARG A 14 25.06 13.73 7.87
C ARG A 14 24.04 12.64 8.20
N SER A 15 23.83 12.32 9.48
CA SER A 15 22.85 11.30 9.88
C SER A 15 21.41 11.74 9.58
N ILE A 16 21.06 13.02 9.82
CA ILE A 16 19.75 13.56 9.45
C ILE A 16 19.55 13.52 7.93
N THR A 17 20.53 13.94 7.14
CA THR A 17 20.43 13.88 5.67
C THR A 17 20.28 12.44 5.15
N ALA A 18 21.02 11.49 5.72
CA ALA A 18 20.90 10.08 5.35
C ALA A 18 19.52 9.52 5.69
N ALA A 19 19.00 9.80 6.89
CA ALA A 19 17.67 9.39 7.32
C ALA A 19 16.58 9.96 6.41
N LEU A 20 16.65 11.26 6.07
CA LEU A 20 15.70 11.90 5.16
C LEU A 20 15.72 11.29 3.75
N HIS A 21 16.91 10.94 3.24
CA HIS A 21 17.06 10.32 1.94
C HIS A 21 16.45 8.91 1.92
N THR A 22 16.73 8.09 2.95
CA THR A 22 16.12 6.77 3.10
C THR A 22 14.59 6.85 3.18
N SER A 23 14.05 7.80 3.96
CA SER A 23 12.61 8.04 4.06
C SER A 23 11.99 8.37 2.70
N ARG A 24 12.68 9.15 1.85
CA ARG A 24 12.20 9.47 0.50
C ARG A 24 12.08 8.23 -0.39
N HIS A 25 13.05 7.33 -0.34
CA HIS A 25 13.01 6.07 -1.09
C HIS A 25 11.88 5.16 -0.63
N LEU A 26 11.63 5.09 0.68
CA LEU A 26 10.49 4.35 1.22
C LEU A 26 9.16 4.90 0.73
N VAL A 27 8.96 6.22 0.77
CA VAL A 27 7.73 6.86 0.27
C VAL A 27 7.53 6.56 -1.23
N THR A 28 8.59 6.68 -2.04
CA THR A 28 8.54 6.35 -3.47
C THR A 28 8.20 4.88 -3.69
N ALA A 29 8.83 3.96 -2.96
CA ALA A 29 8.58 2.53 -3.07
C ALA A 29 7.15 2.16 -2.66
N VAL A 30 6.64 2.71 -1.55
CA VAL A 30 5.26 2.50 -1.09
C VAL A 30 4.25 3.04 -2.10
N ARG A 31 4.50 4.23 -2.67
CA ARG A 31 3.68 4.76 -3.77
C ARG A 31 3.71 3.85 -4.99
N GLY A 32 4.89 3.37 -5.38
CA GLY A 32 5.07 2.44 -6.48
C GLY A 32 4.30 1.14 -6.27
N ALA A 33 4.39 0.53 -5.08
CA ALA A 33 3.65 -0.66 -4.72
C ALA A 33 2.13 -0.44 -4.76
N ARG A 34 1.65 0.69 -4.21
CA ARG A 34 0.21 1.02 -4.23
C ARG A 34 -0.30 1.28 -5.65
N PHE A 35 0.48 1.98 -6.48
CA PHE A 35 0.15 2.16 -7.89
C PHE A 35 0.11 0.81 -8.63
N GLY A 36 1.08 -0.07 -8.39
CA GLY A 36 1.11 -1.42 -8.94
C GLY A 36 -0.11 -2.25 -8.56
N LEU A 37 -0.56 -2.18 -7.30
CA LEU A 37 -1.81 -2.81 -6.86
C LEU A 37 -3.01 -2.28 -7.65
N LEU A 38 -3.18 -0.97 -7.75
CA LEU A 38 -4.31 -0.36 -8.46
C LEU A 38 -4.32 -0.76 -9.95
N VAL A 39 -3.16 -0.75 -10.60
CA VAL A 39 -3.02 -1.22 -12.00
C VAL A 39 -3.41 -2.70 -12.12
N ARG A 40 -2.99 -3.54 -11.18
CA ARG A 40 -3.34 -4.97 -11.21
C ARG A 40 -4.83 -5.21 -11.01
N LEU A 41 -5.47 -4.50 -10.08
CA LEU A 41 -6.92 -4.55 -9.88
C LEU A 41 -7.66 -4.05 -11.11
N TYR A 42 -7.24 -2.93 -11.71
CA TYR A 42 -7.85 -2.40 -12.92
C TYR A 42 -7.77 -3.41 -14.09
N ARG A 43 -6.60 -4.02 -14.32
CA ARG A 43 -6.45 -5.08 -15.34
C ARG A 43 -7.33 -6.29 -15.05
N ALA A 44 -7.45 -6.68 -13.78
CA ALA A 44 -8.29 -7.81 -13.40
C ALA A 44 -9.78 -7.51 -13.62
N ILE A 45 -10.24 -6.27 -13.40
CA ILE A 45 -11.60 -5.85 -13.76
C ILE A 45 -11.82 -6.01 -15.27
N ASP A 46 -10.92 -5.46 -16.07
CA ASP A 46 -10.99 -5.49 -17.54
C ASP A 46 -11.03 -6.92 -18.09
N GLN A 47 -10.28 -7.83 -17.47
CA GLN A 47 -10.18 -9.23 -17.88
C GLN A 47 -11.21 -10.15 -17.20
N GLY A 48 -12.01 -9.64 -16.25
CA GLY A 48 -12.83 -10.47 -15.37
C GLY A 48 -12.03 -11.49 -14.54
N ALA A 49 -10.74 -11.23 -14.29
CA ALA A 49 -9.82 -12.15 -13.64
C ALA A 49 -9.91 -12.12 -12.11
N THR A 50 -9.56 -13.24 -11.48
CA THR A 50 -9.45 -13.34 -10.02
C THR A 50 -8.06 -12.90 -9.57
N VAL A 51 -8.00 -12.17 -8.46
CA VAL A 51 -6.77 -11.70 -7.81
C VAL A 51 -6.70 -12.25 -6.40
N ARG A 52 -5.57 -12.86 -6.06
CA ARG A 52 -5.26 -13.26 -4.70
C ARG A 52 -4.70 -12.08 -3.90
N ILE A 53 -5.37 -11.73 -2.81
CA ILE A 53 -5.00 -10.61 -1.94
C ILE A 53 -4.85 -11.06 -0.49
N ALA A 54 -3.93 -10.42 0.24
CA ALA A 54 -3.92 -10.40 1.68
C ALA A 54 -4.63 -9.12 2.15
N TYR A 55 -5.73 -9.28 2.89
CA TYR A 55 -6.54 -8.17 3.39
C TYR A 55 -6.46 -8.11 4.91
N ARG A 56 -6.07 -6.94 5.43
CA ARG A 56 -6.12 -6.63 6.85
C ARG A 56 -7.45 -5.99 7.20
N ASP A 57 -8.23 -6.62 8.08
CA ASP A 57 -9.49 -6.06 8.53
C ASP A 57 -9.29 -4.93 9.56
N ARG A 58 -10.40 -4.49 10.16
CA ARG A 58 -10.39 -3.42 11.17
C ARG A 58 -9.80 -3.86 12.50
N ASP A 59 -9.89 -5.15 12.81
CA ASP A 59 -9.43 -5.75 14.07
C ASP A 59 -7.95 -6.15 13.94
N GLY A 60 -7.33 -5.89 12.78
CA GLY A 60 -5.92 -6.13 12.49
C GLY A 60 -5.65 -7.52 11.96
N VAL A 61 -6.67 -8.36 11.78
CA VAL A 61 -6.51 -9.73 11.31
C VAL A 61 -6.27 -9.71 9.80
N THR A 62 -5.14 -10.27 9.40
CA THR A 62 -4.80 -10.45 7.98
C THR A 62 -5.32 -11.79 7.50
N THR A 63 -5.99 -11.78 6.36
CA THR A 63 -6.53 -12.99 5.77
C THR A 63 -6.32 -12.99 4.26
N VAL A 64 -6.07 -14.18 3.69
CA VAL A 64 -5.94 -14.34 2.24
C VAL A 64 -7.33 -14.52 1.63
N ARG A 65 -7.55 -13.87 0.48
CA ARG A 65 -8.81 -13.87 -0.27
C ARG A 65 -8.51 -14.00 -1.75
N ASP A 66 -9.27 -14.83 -2.43
CA ASP A 66 -9.38 -14.80 -3.89
C ASP A 66 -10.59 -13.94 -4.22
N VAL A 67 -10.36 -12.84 -4.92
CA VAL A 67 -11.41 -11.86 -5.23
C VAL A 67 -11.49 -11.61 -6.73
N GLN A 68 -12.70 -11.56 -7.28
CA GLN A 68 -12.93 -11.11 -8.65
C GLN A 68 -13.35 -9.64 -8.62
N PRO A 69 -12.43 -8.69 -8.91
CA PRO A 69 -12.73 -7.27 -8.77
C PRO A 69 -13.70 -6.81 -9.87
N GLN A 70 -14.61 -5.91 -9.51
CA GLN A 70 -15.69 -5.43 -10.39
C GLN A 70 -15.63 -3.92 -10.61
N SER A 71 -15.24 -3.15 -9.60
CA SER A 71 -15.12 -1.70 -9.71
C SER A 71 -14.13 -1.12 -8.71
N LEU A 72 -13.52 0.00 -9.07
CA LEU A 72 -12.72 0.85 -8.18
C LEU A 72 -13.45 2.18 -7.98
N GLN A 73 -13.58 2.62 -6.73
CA GLN A 73 -14.33 3.83 -6.40
C GLN A 73 -13.58 4.68 -5.38
N PRO A 74 -13.45 5.99 -5.60
CA PRO A 74 -13.01 6.89 -4.55
C PRO A 74 -14.12 7.03 -3.49
N THR A 75 -13.71 7.12 -2.24
CA THR A 75 -14.58 7.49 -1.12
C THR A 75 -14.58 9.00 -0.95
N ALA A 76 -15.56 9.55 -0.22
CA ALA A 76 -15.58 10.96 0.14
C ALA A 76 -14.34 11.41 0.94
N ALA A 77 -13.68 10.48 1.64
CA ALA A 77 -12.47 10.74 2.40
C ALA A 77 -11.17 10.66 1.56
N GLY A 78 -11.26 10.38 0.25
CA GLY A 78 -10.12 10.27 -0.65
C GLY A 78 -9.43 8.90 -0.69
N ASP A 79 -9.89 7.93 0.11
CA ASP A 79 -9.47 6.54 -0.03
C ASP A 79 -10.07 5.90 -1.29
N ILE A 80 -9.42 4.87 -1.83
CA ILE A 80 -9.96 4.06 -2.94
C ILE A 80 -10.41 2.71 -2.38
N THR A 81 -11.64 2.31 -2.70
CA THR A 81 -12.15 0.98 -2.45
C THR A 81 -12.24 0.18 -3.74
N VAL A 82 -12.15 -1.14 -3.60
CA VAL A 82 -12.46 -2.10 -4.66
C VAL A 82 -13.67 -2.90 -4.24
N THR A 83 -14.67 -2.95 -5.11
CA THR A 83 -15.81 -3.85 -4.96
C THR A 83 -15.53 -5.10 -5.75
N ALA A 84 -15.69 -6.27 -5.13
CA ALA A 84 -15.33 -7.56 -5.71
C ALA A 84 -16.25 -8.67 -5.23
N HIS A 85 -16.34 -9.76 -5.99
CA HIS A 85 -16.86 -11.02 -5.46
C HIS A 85 -15.77 -11.69 -4.62
N ASP A 86 -16.03 -11.94 -3.33
CA ASP A 86 -15.13 -12.64 -2.42
C ASP A 86 -15.42 -14.14 -2.46
N HIS A 87 -14.55 -14.93 -3.08
CA HIS A 87 -14.75 -16.37 -3.22
C HIS A 87 -14.72 -17.12 -1.89
N LEU A 88 -14.09 -16.57 -0.84
CA LEU A 88 -14.13 -17.19 0.48
C LEU A 88 -15.52 -17.08 1.11
N ARG A 89 -16.22 -15.97 0.84
CA ARG A 89 -17.54 -15.69 1.43
C ARG A 89 -18.70 -15.97 0.47
N GLY A 90 -18.41 -16.15 -0.81
CA GLY A 90 -19.42 -16.36 -1.86
C GLY A 90 -20.29 -15.13 -2.14
N GLU A 91 -19.86 -13.94 -1.72
CA GLU A 91 -20.68 -12.73 -1.77
C GLU A 91 -19.89 -11.51 -2.25
N LYS A 92 -20.61 -10.46 -2.66
CA LYS A 92 -20.01 -9.19 -3.06
C LYS A 92 -19.57 -8.42 -1.82
N ARG A 93 -18.31 -7.96 -1.81
CA ARG A 93 -17.73 -7.18 -0.70
C ARG A 93 -16.91 -6.01 -1.22
N THR A 94 -16.79 -4.99 -0.37
CA THR A 94 -15.98 -3.79 -0.63
C THR A 94 -14.75 -3.83 0.27
N PHE A 95 -13.57 -3.71 -0.33
CA PHE A 95 -12.28 -3.72 0.35
C PHE A 95 -11.60 -2.37 0.18
N ARG A 96 -10.98 -1.85 1.24
CA ARG A 96 -10.16 -0.65 1.11
C ARG A 96 -8.77 -1.02 0.58
N THR A 97 -8.33 -0.34 -0.48
CA THR A 97 -7.07 -0.66 -1.17
C THR A 97 -5.82 -0.36 -0.33
N ASP A 98 -5.91 0.53 0.66
CA ASP A 98 -4.84 0.80 1.63
C ASP A 98 -4.59 -0.34 2.61
N ARG A 99 -5.52 -1.31 2.69
CA ARG A 99 -5.42 -2.49 3.57
C ARG A 99 -5.13 -3.78 2.80
N ILE A 100 -4.80 -3.66 1.52
CA ILE A 100 -4.52 -4.78 0.63
C ILE A 100 -3.02 -4.88 0.36
N GLN A 101 -2.51 -6.10 0.44
CA GLN A 101 -1.25 -6.50 -0.16
C GLN A 101 -1.53 -7.57 -1.22
N LEU A 102 -0.77 -7.55 -2.32
CA LEU A 102 -0.81 -8.65 -3.27
C LEU A 102 -0.23 -9.89 -2.60
N ALA A 103 -0.98 -10.98 -2.64
CA ALA A 103 -0.49 -12.28 -2.21
C ALA A 103 -0.04 -13.07 -3.45
N ALA A 104 0.93 -13.96 -3.26
CA ALA A 104 1.45 -14.84 -4.30
C ALA A 104 0.45 -15.97 -4.61
#